data_AF-T1GYD4-F1
#
_entry.id   AF-T1GYD4-F1
#
_cell.length_a   1.000
_cell.length_b   1.000
_cell.length_c   1.000
_cell.angle_alpha   90.00
_cell.angle_beta   90.00
_cell.angle_gamma   90.00
#
_symmetry.space_group_name_H-M   'P 1'
#
loop_
_entity.id
_entity.type
_entity.pdbx_description
1 polymer ?
#
loop_
_entity_poly.entity_id
_entity_poly.type
_entity_poly.pdbx_seq_one_letter_code
_entity_poly.pdbx_strand_id
1 'polypeptide(L)'
;QKNHPSTKINFIKFDITDKSSIKKSLDQIISESGKIDVFVNGAGVILEENIEKMIAINLTGLMNATYAVRDIMDKSKGGNGGVILN
;
A
#
# COMPACT_ATOMS: atom_id res chain seq x y z
N GLN A 1 3.37 -15.50 15.03
CA GLN A 1 2.27 -16.49 14.99
C GLN A 1 1.98 -17.17 16.33
N LYS A 2 2.83 -17.09 17.38
CA LYS A 2 2.60 -17.78 18.68
C LYS A 2 1.21 -17.49 19.31
N ASN A 3 0.71 -16.26 19.18
CA ASN A 3 -0.58 -15.86 19.75
C ASN A 3 -1.76 -15.99 18.76
N HIS A 4 -1.48 -16.09 17.45
CA HIS A 4 -2.47 -16.20 16.37
C HIS A 4 -1.91 -17.12 15.27
N PRO A 5 -2.00 -18.45 15.42
CA PRO A 5 -1.37 -19.39 14.50
C PRO A 5 -2.10 -19.53 13.16
N SER A 6 -3.38 -19.15 13.09
CA SER A 6 -4.18 -19.20 11.85
C SER A 6 -3.98 -17.97 10.95
N THR A 7 -3.25 -16.95 11.40
CA THR A 7 -3.00 -15.74 10.60
C THR A 7 -2.06 -16.07 9.44
N LYS A 8 -2.55 -15.88 8.21
CA LYS A 8 -1.72 -15.92 7.00
C LYS A 8 -0.90 -14.64 6.90
N ILE A 9 0.40 -14.79 6.63
CA ILE A 9 1.33 -13.66 6.51
C ILE A 9 2.08 -13.84 5.19
N ASN A 10 1.89 -12.89 4.28
CA ASN A 10 2.55 -12.87 2.97
C ASN A 10 3.46 -11.65 2.90
N PHE A 11 4.65 -11.82 2.33
CA PHE A 11 5.58 -10.74 2.06
C PHE A 11 5.63 -10.47 0.56
N ILE A 12 5.46 -9.22 0.17
CA ILE A 12 5.56 -8.76 -1.22
C ILE A 12 6.63 -7.68 -1.26
N LYS A 13 7.64 -7.84 -2.11
CA LYS A 13 8.63 -6.80 -2.35
C LYS A 13 7.94 -5.61 -3.01
N PHE A 14 8.07 -4.44 -2.39
CA PHE A 14 7.35 -3.23 -2.78
C PHE A 14 8.28 -2.02 -2.71
N ASP A 15 8.30 -1.24 -3.78
CA ASP A 15 8.88 0.10 -3.87
C ASP A 15 7.75 1.11 -4.04
N ILE A 16 7.62 2.05 -3.10
CA ILE A 16 6.57 3.07 -3.09
C ILE A 16 6.83 4.20 -4.11
N THR A 17 8.07 4.33 -4.59
CA THR A 17 8.43 5.34 -5.59
C THR A 17 8.12 4.89 -7.02
N ASP A 18 7.90 3.59 -7.23
CA ASP A 18 7.55 3.00 -8.53
C ASP A 18 6.06 2.64 -8.59
N LYS A 19 5.31 3.37 -9.43
CA LYS A 19 3.88 3.13 -9.67
C LYS A 19 3.58 1.73 -10.22
N SER A 20 4.50 1.15 -10.98
CA SER A 20 4.34 -0.20 -11.52
C SER A 20 4.45 -1.26 -10.42
N SER A 21 5.39 -1.07 -9.48
CA SER A 21 5.53 -1.86 -8.27
C SER A 21 4.27 -1.78 -7.39
N ILE A 22 3.71 -0.56 -7.21
CA ILE A 22 2.45 -0.37 -6.48
C ILE A 22 1.33 -1.19 -7.13
N LYS A 23 1.11 -1.01 -8.43
CA LYS A 23 0.02 -1.70 -9.13
C LYS A 23 0.17 -3.22 -9.04
N LYS A 24 1.35 -3.77 -9.37
CA LYS A 24 1.60 -5.22 -9.33
C LYS A 24 1.36 -5.81 -7.95
N SER A 25 1.80 -5.12 -6.90
CA SER A 25 1.61 -5.57 -5.52
C SER A 25 0.13 -5.59 -5.13
N LEU A 26 -0.62 -4.56 -5.52
CA LEU A 26 -2.07 -4.51 -5.26
C LEU A 26 -2.84 -5.56 -6.07
N ASP A 27 -2.49 -5.76 -7.34
CA ASP A 27 -3.09 -6.81 -8.19
C ASP A 27 -2.89 -8.19 -7.54
N GLN A 28 -1.68 -8.47 -7.03
CA GLN A 28 -1.38 -9.72 -6.32
C GLN A 28 -2.20 -9.85 -5.03
N ILE A 29 -2.25 -8.81 -4.19
CA ILE A 29 -3.02 -8.81 -2.93
C ILE A 29 -4.49 -9.10 -3.20
N ILE A 30 -5.08 -8.47 -4.20
CA ILE A 30 -6.49 -8.68 -4.56
C ILE A 30 -6.72 -10.06 -5.14
N SER A 31 -5.79 -10.60 -5.93
CA SER A 31 -5.88 -11.98 -6.41
C SER A 31 -5.88 -13.01 -5.27
N GLU A 32 -5.14 -12.75 -4.19
CA GLU A 32 -5.00 -13.68 -3.06
C GLU A 32 -6.08 -13.49 -1.98
N SER A 33 -6.51 -12.25 -1.74
CA SER A 33 -7.35 -11.86 -0.59
C SER A 33 -8.74 -11.37 -0.99
N GLY A 34 -8.96 -11.02 -2.26
CA GLY A 34 -10.22 -10.50 -2.81
C GLY A 34 -10.56 -9.06 -2.43
N LYS A 35 -10.07 -8.56 -1.29
CA LYS A 35 -10.28 -7.19 -0.82
C LYS A 35 -9.14 -6.71 0.06
N ILE A 36 -9.13 -5.40 0.32
CA ILE A 36 -8.28 -4.76 1.33
C ILE A 36 -9.22 -4.03 2.29
N ASP A 37 -9.31 -4.47 3.55
CA ASP A 37 -10.12 -3.81 4.57
C ASP A 37 -9.39 -2.59 5.18
N VAL A 38 -8.08 -2.74 5.40
CA VAL A 38 -7.20 -1.70 5.97
C VAL A 38 -5.92 -1.64 5.17
N PHE A 39 -5.51 -0.45 4.77
CA PHE A 39 -4.21 -0.17 4.18
C PHE A 39 -3.44 0.79 5.08
N VAL A 40 -2.22 0.42 5.46
CA VAL A 40 -1.34 1.21 6.32
C VAL A 40 -0.14 1.68 5.51
N ASN A 41 0.01 2.99 5.38
CA ASN A 41 1.10 3.60 4.65
C ASN A 41 2.26 3.90 5.58
N GLY A 42 3.10 2.88 5.82
CA GLY A 42 4.24 3.00 6.73
C GLY A 42 5.57 3.36 6.05
N ALA A 43 5.58 3.66 4.75
CA ALA A 43 6.84 3.93 4.04
C ALA A 43 7.33 5.34 4.33
N GLY A 44 8.55 5.46 4.88
CA GLY A 44 9.15 6.74 5.17
C GLY A 44 10.67 6.65 5.33
N VAL A 45 11.36 7.73 5.00
CA VAL A 45 12.81 7.88 5.20
C VAL A 45 13.13 9.28 5.71
N ILE A 46 14.15 9.40 6.54
CA ILE A 46 14.78 10.68 6.87
C ILE A 46 16.14 10.66 6.15
N LEU A 47 16.31 11.55 5.18
CA LEU A 47 17.47 11.57 4.27
C LEU A 47 17.80 13.02 3.88
N GLU A 48 18.47 13.74 4.77
CA GLU A 48 18.74 15.17 4.62
C GLU A 48 19.64 15.49 3.42
N GLU A 49 20.52 14.56 3.06
CA GLU A 49 21.43 14.69 1.92
C GLU A 49 20.74 14.52 0.55
N ASN A 50 19.50 14.04 0.52
CA ASN A 50 18.74 13.82 -0.72
C ASN A 50 17.24 14.07 -0.49
N ILE A 51 16.91 15.36 -0.47
CA ILE A 51 15.56 15.87 -0.23
C ILE A 51 14.60 15.37 -1.32
N GLU A 52 15.03 15.26 -2.58
CA GLU A 52 14.18 14.77 -3.66
C GLU A 52 13.71 13.33 -3.41
N LYS A 53 14.60 12.46 -2.95
CA LYS A 53 14.26 11.07 -2.60
C LYS A 53 13.37 11.02 -1.36
N MET A 54 13.62 11.87 -0.37
CA MET A 54 12.76 11.99 0.81
C MET A 54 11.32 12.38 0.41
N ILE A 55 11.16 13.40 -0.45
CA ILE A 55 9.87 13.83 -0.99
C ILE A 55 9.22 12.70 -1.81
N ALA A 56 10.01 12.03 -2.66
CA ALA A 56 9.52 10.96 -3.51
C ALA A 56 8.94 9.79 -2.69
N ILE A 57 9.56 9.44 -1.56
CA ILE A 57 9.09 8.37 -0.67
C ILE A 57 7.94 8.87 0.22
N ASN A 58 8.20 9.90 1.03
CA ASN A 58 7.32 10.28 2.15
C ASN A 58 6.06 11.02 1.68
N LEU A 59 6.10 11.70 0.54
CA LEU A 59 4.97 12.47 0.02
C LEU A 59 4.41 11.86 -1.26
N THR A 60 5.19 11.86 -2.33
CA THR A 60 4.68 11.43 -3.65
C THR A 60 4.31 9.96 -3.67
N GLY A 61 5.15 9.10 -3.10
CA GLY A 61 4.91 7.66 -2.95
C GLY A 61 3.67 7.40 -2.09
N LEU A 62 3.59 8.06 -0.93
CA LEU A 62 2.44 7.98 -0.03
C LEU A 62 1.12 8.32 -0.75
N MET A 63 1.09 9.44 -1.49
CA MET A 63 -0.08 9.84 -2.27
C MET A 63 -0.43 8.85 -3.37
N ASN A 64 0.55 8.39 -4.15
CA ASN A 64 0.33 7.42 -5.23
C ASN A 64 -0.27 6.11 -4.71
N ALA A 65 0.27 5.57 -3.61
CA ALA A 65 -0.23 4.36 -2.98
C ALA A 65 -1.66 4.55 -2.46
N THR A 66 -1.93 5.68 -1.79
CA THR A 66 -3.27 6.05 -1.31
C THR A 66 -4.29 6.08 -2.45
N TYR A 67 -3.97 6.75 -3.57
CA TYR A 67 -4.88 6.81 -4.71
C TYR A 67 -5.14 5.45 -5.35
N ALA A 68 -4.10 4.62 -5.49
CA ALA A 68 -4.23 3.28 -6.07
C ALA A 68 -5.10 2.36 -5.21
N VAL A 69 -4.89 2.36 -3.89
CA VAL A 69 -5.70 1.57 -2.95
C VAL A 69 -7.13 2.09 -2.89
N ARG A 70 -7.31 3.42 -2.86
CA ARG A 70 -8.65 4.02 -2.88
C ARG A 70 -9.44 3.56 -4.09
N ASP A 71 -8.82 3.46 -5.26
CA ASP A 71 -9.50 3.01 -6.49
C ASP A 71 -10.08 1.60 -6.36
N ILE A 72 -9.36 0.70 -5.69
CA ILE A 72 -9.78 -0.67 -5.38
C ILE A 72 -10.89 -0.68 -4.31
N MET A 73 -10.80 0.21 -3.33
CA MET A 73 -11.78 0.32 -2.24
C MET A 73 -13.06 1.06 -2.65
N ASP A 74 -13.07 1.81 -3.77
CA ASP A 74 -14.14 2.71 -4.15
C ASP A 74 -15.49 1.99 -4.36
N LYS A 75 -16.44 2.25 -3.46
CA LYS A 75 -17.79 1.65 -3.50
C LYS A 75 -18.57 2.02 -4.76
N SER A 76 -18.30 3.18 -5.35
CA SER A 76 -18.93 3.58 -6.61
C SER A 76 -18.44 2.75 -7.81
N LYS A 77 -17.29 2.08 -7.66
CA LYS A 77 -16.69 1.17 -8.65
C LYS A 77 -16.88 -0.31 -8.30
N GLY A 78 -17.74 -0.61 -7.33
CA GLY A 78 -17.97 -1.97 -6.84
C GLY A 78 -16.97 -2.47 -5.80
N GLY A 79 -16.10 -1.60 -5.28
CA GLY A 79 -15.23 -1.89 -4.14
C GLY A 79 -15.99 -2.03 -2.82
N ASN A 80 -15.33 -2.57 -1.80
CA ASN A 80 -15.96 -2.87 -0.50
C ASN A 80 -15.88 -1.70 0.51
N GLY A 81 -15.25 -0.59 0.15
CA GLY A 81 -14.75 0.39 1.11
C GLY A 81 -13.57 -0.14 1.93
N GLY A 82 -13.12 0.68 2.88
CA GLY A 82 -12.01 0.33 3.77
C GLY A 82 -11.50 1.56 4.51
N VAL A 83 -10.37 1.39 5.19
CA VAL A 83 -9.67 2.46 5.91
C VAL A 83 -8.23 2.58 5.39
N ILE A 84 -7.79 3.81 5.15
CA ILE A 84 -6.40 4.15 4.84
C ILE A 84 -5.81 4.89 6.05
N LEU A 85 -4.70 4.37 6.58
CA LEU A 85 -3.93 4.96 7.67
C LEU A 85 -2.62 5.48 7.09
N ASN A 86 -2.33 6.77 7.24
CA ASN A 86 -1.08 7.42 6.81
C ASN A 86 -0.27 7.87 8.02
#